data_AF-A0A8C0Q389-F1
#
_entry.id   AF-A0A8C0Q389-F1
#
_cell.length_a   1.000
_cell.length_b   1.000
_cell.length_c   1.000
_cell.angle_alpha   90.00
_cell.angle_beta   90.00
_cell.angle_gamma   90.00
#
_symmetry.space_group_name_H-M   'P 1'
#
loop_
_entity.id
_entity.type
_entity.pdbx_description
1 polymer ?
#
loop_
_entity_poly.entity_id
_entity_poly.type
_entity_poly.pdbx_seq_one_letter_code
_entity_poly.pdbx_strand_id
1 'polypeptide(L)'
;MTVLRVPRANARIRRARRDQPQTWKGERRYETDLPPDAGEKRSSARAAKARTPPPSRLGRGSRTTRRRDGRRPPPRLERPRGGTGTSGAGLSGASPSAGRMWASRKAKARDCWAATSVTLRRCLKLGATMAKSKFEYVRNFEADDTCLAHCWVVVRLDGRNFHRFAEKHNFAKPNDSRALHLMTKCAQTVMKELEDIVIAYGQSDEYSFVFKRKSNWFKRRASKFMTHVASQFASSFVFYWRDYFEDQPLLYPPGFDGRVIVYPSNQTLKDYLSWRQADCHINNLYNTVFWALVQQSGLTPAQAQERLQGTLAADKNEILFSEFNINYNNEPLMYRKGTVLIWQKVGEVTTKEVKLPEEMQGKKMAVTRTRTKPVPLYCDIIGDAFWKEHPEILDEDS
;
A
#
# COMPACT_ATOMS: atom_id res chain seq x y z
N MET A 1 46.26 32.57 -54.52
CA MET A 1 45.47 32.01 -55.64
C MET A 1 44.73 30.81 -55.07
N THR A 2 43.41 30.72 -54.96
CA THR A 2 42.34 31.23 -55.82
C THR A 2 41.04 31.30 -55.01
N VAL A 3 40.29 32.37 -55.22
CA VAL A 3 38.92 32.63 -54.75
C VAL A 3 37.93 32.06 -55.77
N LEU A 4 36.87 31.39 -55.33
CA LEU A 4 35.61 31.12 -56.08
C LEU A 4 34.49 31.07 -55.02
N ARG A 5 33.63 32.06 -54.74
CA ARG A 5 32.62 32.87 -55.49
C ARG A 5 31.33 32.12 -55.89
N VAL A 6 30.25 32.41 -55.14
CA VAL A 6 28.79 32.63 -55.47
C VAL A 6 27.97 31.43 -56.04
N PRO A 7 26.59 31.38 -56.00
CA PRO A 7 25.63 32.44 -55.68
C PRO A 7 24.35 32.14 -54.86
N ARG A 8 23.70 33.25 -54.47
CA ARG A 8 22.31 33.38 -53.99
C ARG A 8 21.29 33.00 -55.06
N ALA A 9 20.14 32.47 -54.64
CA ALA A 9 18.87 32.60 -55.37
C ALA A 9 17.72 32.90 -54.39
N ASN A 10 17.02 34.01 -54.66
CA ASN A 10 15.75 34.41 -54.06
C ASN A 10 14.61 33.63 -54.73
N ALA A 11 13.61 33.21 -53.95
CA ALA A 11 12.23 33.08 -54.44
C ALA A 11 11.24 33.39 -53.31
N ARG A 12 10.47 34.47 -53.50
CA ARG A 12 9.28 34.84 -52.71
C ARG A 12 8.06 34.08 -53.26
N ILE A 13 6.95 34.20 -52.50
CA ILE A 13 5.52 34.02 -52.88
C ILE A 13 5.05 32.56 -52.59
N ARG A 14 3.98 32.25 -51.82
CA ARG A 14 2.68 32.89 -51.56
C ARG A 14 2.11 32.42 -50.20
N ARG A 15 1.36 33.30 -49.52
CA ARG A 15 0.50 32.99 -48.38
C ARG A 15 -0.65 32.07 -48.79
N ALA A 16 -1.00 31.10 -47.95
CA ALA A 16 -2.37 30.63 -47.80
C ALA A 16 -2.64 30.39 -46.31
N ARG A 17 -3.50 31.25 -45.73
CA ARG A 17 -4.12 31.05 -44.43
C ARG A 17 -5.22 30.00 -44.58
N ARG A 18 -5.27 29.02 -43.68
CA ARG A 18 -6.54 28.47 -43.18
C ARG A 18 -6.30 27.85 -41.80
N ASP A 19 -6.46 28.68 -40.78
CA ASP A 19 -6.75 28.24 -39.43
C ASP A 19 -8.22 27.81 -39.36
N GLN A 20 -8.48 26.62 -38.83
CA GLN A 20 -9.58 26.36 -37.87
C GLN A 20 -9.35 25.00 -37.17
N PRO A 21 -9.70 24.87 -35.88
CA PRO A 21 -9.25 23.80 -35.00
C PRO A 21 -10.18 22.58 -35.01
N GLN A 22 -9.61 21.38 -35.00
CA GLN A 22 -10.36 20.14 -34.77
C GLN A 22 -10.83 20.07 -33.31
N THR A 23 -12.14 20.13 -33.14
CA THR A 23 -12.84 19.78 -31.90
C THR A 23 -12.92 18.25 -31.80
N TRP A 24 -12.34 17.68 -30.75
CA TRP A 24 -12.50 16.27 -30.41
C TRP A 24 -13.87 16.07 -29.74
N LYS A 25 -14.85 15.59 -30.51
CA LYS A 25 -16.07 14.96 -29.99
C LYS A 25 -15.80 13.46 -29.87
N GLY A 26 -15.89 12.93 -28.65
CA GLY A 26 -15.75 11.51 -28.36
C GLY A 26 -16.71 11.08 -27.26
N GLU A 27 -18.02 11.18 -27.53
CA GLU A 27 -19.04 10.46 -26.77
C GLU A 27 -19.00 8.98 -27.17
N ARG A 28 -18.69 8.10 -26.20
CA ARG A 28 -18.95 6.67 -26.32
C ARG A 28 -20.31 6.38 -25.68
N ARG A 29 -21.33 6.14 -26.52
CA ARG A 29 -22.54 5.41 -26.15
C ARG A 29 -22.18 3.93 -26.01
N TYR A 30 -22.58 3.32 -24.91
CA TYR A 30 -22.67 1.87 -24.80
C TYR A 30 -24.06 1.46 -25.30
N GLU A 31 -24.07 0.79 -26.45
CA GLU A 31 -25.24 0.15 -27.05
C GLU A 31 -25.19 -1.33 -26.63
N THR A 32 -26.22 -1.77 -25.91
CA THR A 32 -26.40 -3.17 -25.50
C THR A 32 -27.38 -3.82 -26.47
N ASP A 33 -26.87 -4.74 -27.29
CA ASP A 33 -27.65 -5.64 -28.13
C ASP A 33 -28.29 -6.75 -27.28
N LEU A 34 -29.63 -6.84 -27.32
CA LEU A 34 -30.41 -8.02 -26.95
C LEU A 34 -31.31 -8.38 -28.15
N PRO A 35 -31.47 -9.66 -28.50
CA PRO A 35 -32.32 -10.06 -29.62
C PRO A 35 -33.81 -10.11 -29.23
N PRO A 36 -34.74 -9.97 -30.19
CA PRO A 36 -36.17 -9.91 -29.94
C PRO A 36 -36.82 -11.30 -30.02
N ASP A 37 -37.82 -11.56 -29.17
CA ASP A 37 -38.94 -12.41 -29.59
C ASP A 37 -40.25 -12.02 -28.87
N ALA A 38 -41.34 -12.29 -29.57
CA ALA A 38 -42.65 -11.67 -29.55
C ALA A 38 -43.60 -12.11 -28.43
N GLY A 39 -44.69 -11.33 -28.26
CA GLY A 39 -45.97 -11.88 -27.78
C GLY A 39 -46.79 -10.98 -26.88
N GLU A 40 -47.60 -10.10 -27.47
CA GLU A 40 -48.74 -9.45 -26.81
C GLU A 40 -49.73 -10.46 -26.21
N LYS A 41 -50.29 -10.14 -25.03
CA LYS A 41 -51.76 -10.08 -24.80
C LYS A 41 -52.12 -9.56 -23.39
N ARG A 42 -52.63 -8.32 -23.39
CA ARG A 42 -53.89 -7.84 -22.76
C ARG A 42 -54.30 -8.32 -21.35
N SER A 43 -54.40 -7.32 -20.47
CA SER A 43 -55.54 -6.94 -19.61
C SER A 43 -56.15 -7.95 -18.62
N SER A 44 -56.17 -7.60 -17.34
CA SER A 44 -57.44 -7.27 -16.64
C SER A 44 -57.18 -6.74 -15.23
N ALA A 45 -58.05 -5.82 -14.83
CA ALA A 45 -58.07 -5.13 -13.55
C ALA A 45 -59.01 -5.83 -12.54
N ARG A 46 -58.85 -5.43 -11.27
CA ARG A 46 -59.77 -5.54 -10.12
C ARG A 46 -60.00 -6.93 -9.51
N ALA A 47 -59.69 -7.04 -8.21
CA ALA A 47 -60.71 -7.02 -7.17
C ALA A 47 -60.09 -6.99 -5.76
N ALA A 48 -60.66 -6.15 -4.91
CA ALA A 48 -60.36 -6.01 -3.49
C ALA A 48 -60.96 -7.17 -2.67
N LYS A 49 -60.32 -7.52 -1.53
CA LYS A 49 -61.05 -7.83 -0.28
C LYS A 49 -60.13 -7.81 0.93
N ALA A 50 -60.51 -7.00 1.90
CA ALA A 50 -60.02 -6.94 3.26
C ALA A 50 -60.45 -8.19 4.07
N ARG A 51 -59.67 -8.55 5.10
CA ARG A 51 -60.12 -8.66 6.52
C ARG A 51 -58.97 -9.08 7.45
N THR A 52 -59.02 -8.47 8.63
CA THR A 52 -58.16 -8.50 9.81
C THR A 52 -58.26 -9.82 10.64
N PRO A 53 -57.30 -10.06 11.58
CA PRO A 53 -57.20 -11.28 12.41
C PRO A 53 -57.95 -11.13 13.76
N PRO A 54 -58.20 -12.22 14.54
CA PRO A 54 -57.50 -12.42 15.85
C PRO A 54 -57.57 -13.90 16.39
N PRO A 55 -57.38 -14.25 17.70
CA PRO A 55 -56.30 -13.94 18.67
C PRO A 55 -55.73 -15.17 19.45
N SER A 56 -54.67 -14.90 20.22
CA SER A 56 -54.06 -15.52 21.43
C SER A 56 -54.66 -16.72 22.18
N ARG A 57 -53.78 -17.59 22.74
CA ARG A 57 -53.77 -18.19 24.11
C ARG A 57 -52.38 -18.82 24.37
N LEU A 58 -51.57 -18.36 25.35
CA LEU A 58 -51.54 -18.63 26.80
C LEU A 58 -51.29 -20.10 27.23
N GLY A 59 -50.24 -20.32 28.03
CA GLY A 59 -50.06 -21.47 28.95
C GLY A 59 -48.62 -22.02 28.99
N ARG A 60 -47.73 -21.50 29.84
CA ARG A 60 -47.30 -22.06 31.15
C ARG A 60 -46.71 -23.48 31.09
N GLY A 61 -45.39 -23.61 31.31
CA GLY A 61 -44.80 -24.20 32.53
C GLY A 61 -44.17 -25.56 32.16
N SER A 62 -43.10 -26.10 32.74
CA SER A 62 -42.31 -25.82 33.93
C SER A 62 -41.04 -26.70 33.91
N ARG A 63 -39.96 -26.21 34.54
CA ARG A 63 -38.84 -26.92 35.23
C ARG A 63 -38.66 -28.43 35.06
N THR A 64 -37.40 -28.85 34.82
CA THR A 64 -36.59 -29.81 35.65
C THR A 64 -35.19 -29.97 35.03
N THR A 65 -34.11 -29.45 35.63
CA THR A 65 -33.09 -30.13 36.50
C THR A 65 -32.09 -31.08 35.85
N ARG A 66 -30.80 -30.86 36.20
CA ARG A 66 -29.62 -31.78 36.19
C ARG A 66 -29.03 -32.07 34.78
N ARG A 67 -27.71 -32.04 34.54
CA ARG A 67 -26.60 -32.64 35.31
C ARG A 67 -25.25 -32.02 34.89
N ARG A 68 -24.30 -32.00 35.83
CA ARG A 68 -22.85 -31.81 35.64
C ARG A 68 -22.27 -32.97 34.83
N ASP A 69 -21.27 -32.67 33.99
CA ASP A 69 -20.03 -33.42 33.72
C ASP A 69 -19.15 -32.47 32.86
N GLY A 70 -17.91 -32.09 33.17
CA GLY A 70 -16.84 -32.85 33.79
C GLY A 70 -15.86 -33.34 32.71
N ARG A 71 -15.11 -32.44 32.04
CA ARG A 71 -13.97 -32.83 31.20
C ARG A 71 -12.73 -31.97 31.48
N ARG A 72 -11.70 -32.64 32.00
CA ARG A 72 -10.33 -32.14 32.25
C ARG A 72 -9.50 -32.08 30.95
N PRO A 73 -8.46 -31.21 30.89
CA PRO A 73 -7.51 -31.14 29.78
C PRO A 73 -6.34 -32.16 29.91
N PRO A 74 -5.61 -32.46 28.82
CA PRO A 74 -4.51 -33.43 28.80
C PRO A 74 -3.18 -32.87 29.39
N PRO A 75 -2.22 -33.73 29.80
CA PRO A 75 -1.10 -33.35 30.64
C PRO A 75 0.11 -32.78 29.88
N ARG A 76 0.88 -31.96 30.61
CA ARG A 76 2.18 -31.37 30.23
C ARG A 76 3.31 -32.41 30.29
N LEU A 77 4.22 -32.37 29.32
CA LEU A 77 5.52 -33.05 29.37
C LEU A 77 6.52 -32.24 30.22
N GLU A 78 7.08 -32.86 31.25
CA GLU A 78 8.22 -32.36 32.02
C GLU A 78 9.55 -32.80 31.39
N ARG A 79 10.56 -31.92 31.48
CA ARG A 79 11.97 -32.17 31.16
C ARG A 79 12.67 -32.75 32.39
N PRO A 80 13.68 -33.62 32.24
CA PRO A 80 14.61 -33.86 33.33
C PRO A 80 15.77 -32.87 33.28
N ARG A 81 16.02 -32.20 34.41
CA ARG A 81 17.31 -31.62 34.81
C ARG A 81 17.91 -32.52 35.88
N GLY A 82 19.22 -32.74 35.80
CA GLY A 82 20.07 -33.33 36.84
C GLY A 82 21.35 -33.84 36.16
N GLY A 83 22.56 -33.61 36.64
CA GLY A 83 23.02 -32.88 37.81
C GLY A 83 24.56 -32.89 37.79
N THR A 84 25.13 -31.80 38.28
CA THR A 84 26.53 -31.57 38.67
C THR A 84 27.23 -32.74 39.38
N GLY A 85 28.53 -32.90 39.12
CA GLY A 85 29.43 -33.73 39.92
C GLY A 85 30.90 -33.55 39.51
N THR A 86 31.63 -32.73 40.27
CA THR A 86 33.07 -32.47 40.26
C THR A 86 33.90 -33.58 40.90
N SER A 87 35.09 -33.89 40.37
CA SER A 87 36.31 -34.18 41.15
C SER A 87 37.52 -34.40 40.24
N GLY A 88 38.64 -33.72 40.54
CA GLY A 88 39.92 -33.89 39.86
C GLY A 88 40.89 -34.84 40.57
N ALA A 89 41.94 -35.21 39.84
CA ALA A 89 43.25 -35.79 40.20
C ALA A 89 43.68 -36.57 38.93
N GLY A 90 44.89 -36.52 38.38
CA GLY A 90 46.20 -36.18 38.89
C GLY A 90 47.16 -37.32 38.50
N LEU A 91 48.20 -36.96 37.72
CA LEU A 91 49.54 -37.59 37.62
C LEU A 91 49.84 -38.74 36.63
N SER A 92 50.96 -38.49 35.90
CA SER A 92 52.00 -39.42 35.39
C SER A 92 51.60 -40.42 34.31
N GLY A 93 52.37 -40.73 33.27
CA GLY A 93 53.80 -40.57 32.99
C GLY A 93 54.25 -41.81 32.19
N ALA A 94 55.28 -41.66 31.37
CA ALA A 94 56.06 -42.71 30.68
C ALA A 94 55.60 -43.19 29.27
N SER A 95 56.42 -42.78 28.30
CA SER A 95 56.79 -43.55 27.09
C SER A 95 57.71 -44.72 27.50
N PRO A 96 57.84 -45.80 26.70
CA PRO A 96 59.01 -45.83 25.82
C PRO A 96 58.81 -46.50 24.45
N SER A 97 59.75 -46.13 23.58
CA SER A 97 60.17 -46.68 22.30
C SER A 97 60.28 -48.21 22.19
N ALA A 98 60.06 -48.75 20.98
CA ALA A 98 61.08 -49.51 20.23
C ALA A 98 60.54 -49.92 18.84
N GLY A 99 61.34 -49.66 17.80
CA GLY A 99 61.05 -50.06 16.43
C GLY A 99 61.45 -51.51 16.11
N ARG A 100 61.00 -51.97 14.94
CA ARG A 100 61.71 -52.93 14.08
C ARG A 100 61.10 -52.93 12.66
N MET A 101 61.96 -52.58 11.69
CA MET A 101 61.99 -53.02 10.28
C MET A 101 61.94 -54.57 10.23
N TRP A 102 61.55 -55.31 9.18
CA TRP A 102 61.43 -55.15 7.72
C TRP A 102 60.68 -56.42 7.22
N ALA A 103 59.96 -56.37 6.10
CA ALA A 103 60.15 -57.29 4.97
C ALA A 103 59.06 -57.12 3.89
N SER A 104 59.54 -56.76 2.71
CA SER A 104 58.84 -56.80 1.43
C SER A 104 58.55 -58.24 1.00
N ARG A 105 57.34 -58.53 0.55
CA ARG A 105 57.07 -59.54 -0.48
C ARG A 105 56.05 -59.03 -1.48
N LYS A 106 56.51 -58.81 -2.71
CA LYS A 106 55.68 -58.66 -3.91
C LYS A 106 55.09 -60.03 -4.27
N ALA A 107 53.77 -60.09 -4.47
CA ALA A 107 53.14 -61.09 -5.32
C ALA A 107 52.01 -60.41 -6.12
N LYS A 108 52.07 -60.58 -7.45
CA LYS A 108 51.10 -60.11 -8.44
C LYS A 108 49.98 -61.15 -8.59
N ALA A 109 48.73 -60.72 -8.55
CA ALA A 109 47.58 -61.24 -9.32
C ALA A 109 46.41 -60.27 -9.02
N ARG A 110 46.16 -59.25 -9.85
CA ARG A 110 45.18 -59.26 -10.94
C ARG A 110 43.94 -60.12 -10.65
N ASP A 111 42.79 -59.45 -10.72
CA ASP A 111 41.43 -59.98 -10.81
C ASP A 111 40.67 -60.27 -9.50
N CYS A 112 40.22 -59.21 -8.82
CA CYS A 112 38.96 -59.22 -8.06
C CYS A 112 38.45 -57.82 -7.62
N TRP A 113 38.60 -56.79 -8.46
CA TRP A 113 38.15 -55.40 -8.16
C TRP A 113 36.87 -55.00 -8.90
N ALA A 114 35.92 -55.93 -9.07
CA ALA A 114 34.62 -55.62 -9.68
C ALA A 114 33.41 -55.88 -8.76
N ALA A 115 33.55 -56.65 -7.67
CA ALA A 115 32.41 -57.04 -6.83
C ALA A 115 32.20 -56.18 -5.57
N THR A 116 33.23 -55.47 -5.09
CA THR A 116 33.15 -54.66 -3.85
C THR A 116 32.75 -53.19 -4.08
N SER A 117 32.65 -52.75 -5.34
CA SER A 117 32.21 -51.38 -5.70
C SER A 117 30.68 -51.22 -5.71
N VAL A 118 29.93 -52.32 -5.88
CA VAL A 118 28.46 -52.27 -6.01
C VAL A 118 27.78 -52.17 -4.64
N THR A 119 28.35 -52.78 -3.60
CA THR A 119 27.76 -52.77 -2.25
C THR A 119 28.07 -51.47 -1.49
N LEU A 120 29.19 -50.80 -1.77
CA LEU A 120 29.51 -49.52 -1.13
C LEU A 120 28.79 -48.33 -1.79
N ARG A 121 28.44 -48.42 -3.08
CA ARG A 121 27.61 -47.40 -3.76
C ARG A 121 26.12 -47.44 -3.37
N ARG A 122 25.66 -48.53 -2.74
CA ARG A 122 24.28 -48.63 -2.25
C ARG A 122 24.12 -48.10 -0.82
N CYS A 123 25.19 -48.02 -0.04
CA CYS A 123 25.15 -47.50 1.34
C CYS A 123 25.36 -45.98 1.45
N LEU A 124 25.87 -45.32 0.40
CA LEU A 124 26.06 -43.85 0.36
C LEU A 124 24.86 -43.07 -0.25
N LYS A 125 23.78 -43.76 -0.63
CA LYS A 125 22.50 -43.15 -1.07
C LYS A 125 21.40 -43.18 -0.02
N LEU A 126 21.75 -43.45 1.24
CA LEU A 126 20.92 -43.12 2.39
C LEU A 126 21.44 -41.83 3.02
N GLY A 127 21.70 -40.82 2.18
CA GLY A 127 21.67 -39.45 2.68
C GLY A 127 20.27 -39.26 3.25
N ALA A 128 20.18 -39.00 4.56
CA ALA A 128 18.94 -38.71 5.24
C ALA A 128 18.10 -37.82 4.34
N THR A 129 17.02 -38.37 3.77
CA THR A 129 16.06 -37.59 3.00
C THR A 129 15.44 -36.64 4.01
N MET A 130 16.01 -35.44 4.09
CA MET A 130 15.53 -34.36 4.94
C MET A 130 14.02 -34.32 4.78
N ALA A 131 13.25 -34.52 5.86
CA ALA A 131 11.81 -34.78 5.78
C ALA A 131 11.02 -33.73 4.98
N LYS A 132 11.58 -32.52 4.79
CA LYS A 132 11.02 -31.44 3.98
C LYS A 132 11.29 -31.53 2.47
N SER A 133 12.30 -32.27 2.01
CA SER A 133 12.66 -32.35 0.59
C SER A 133 11.62 -33.08 -0.25
N LYS A 134 10.85 -34.01 0.34
CA LYS A 134 9.73 -34.71 -0.32
C LYS A 134 8.67 -33.74 -0.86
N PHE A 135 8.49 -32.60 -0.21
CA PHE A 135 7.47 -31.61 -0.56
C PHE A 135 8.05 -30.34 -1.19
N GLU A 136 9.38 -30.26 -1.40
CA GLU A 136 10.03 -29.04 -1.88
C GLU A 136 9.61 -28.65 -3.31
N TYR A 137 9.18 -29.62 -4.12
CA TYR A 137 8.73 -29.39 -5.50
C TYR A 137 7.61 -28.35 -5.61
N VAL A 138 6.82 -28.13 -4.54
CA VAL A 138 5.73 -27.14 -4.56
C VAL A 138 6.23 -25.70 -4.66
N ARG A 139 7.49 -25.43 -4.29
CA ARG A 139 8.11 -24.10 -4.44
C ARG A 139 8.24 -23.69 -5.90
N ASN A 140 8.29 -24.65 -6.83
CA ASN A 140 8.40 -24.37 -8.26
C ASN A 140 7.08 -23.83 -8.86
N PHE A 141 5.96 -23.87 -8.12
CA PHE A 141 4.71 -23.22 -8.53
C PHE A 141 4.67 -21.73 -8.19
N GLU A 142 5.65 -21.20 -7.45
CA GLU A 142 5.77 -19.75 -7.24
C GLU A 142 6.13 -19.08 -8.57
N ALA A 143 5.23 -18.25 -9.10
CA ALA A 143 5.50 -17.45 -10.28
C ALA A 143 6.42 -16.26 -9.94
N ASP A 144 7.31 -15.92 -10.87
CA ASP A 144 8.11 -14.70 -10.76
C ASP A 144 7.28 -13.50 -11.22
N ASP A 145 7.24 -12.47 -10.38
CA ASP A 145 6.43 -11.27 -10.55
C ASP A 145 7.29 -10.00 -10.54
N THR A 146 8.47 -10.09 -11.13
CA THR A 146 9.45 -9.00 -11.19
C THR A 146 8.95 -7.84 -12.07
N CYS A 147 8.92 -6.63 -11.52
CA CYS A 147 8.58 -5.42 -12.25
C CYS A 147 9.70 -5.01 -13.22
N LEU A 148 9.31 -4.46 -14.38
CA LEU A 148 10.26 -3.99 -15.40
C LEU A 148 11.32 -3.05 -14.79
N ALA A 149 12.60 -3.31 -15.12
CA ALA A 149 13.72 -2.52 -14.63
C ALA A 149 13.70 -1.08 -15.15
N HIS A 150 14.33 -0.16 -14.43
CA HIS A 150 14.43 1.27 -14.77
C HIS A 150 13.09 2.00 -14.95
N CYS A 151 12.00 1.40 -14.50
CA CYS A 151 10.66 1.98 -14.51
C CYS A 151 10.22 2.32 -13.08
N TRP A 152 9.38 3.34 -12.95
CA TRP A 152 8.75 3.69 -11.69
C TRP A 152 7.78 2.59 -11.25
N VAL A 153 7.79 2.24 -9.97
CA VAL A 153 6.83 1.31 -9.39
C VAL A 153 5.93 2.10 -8.46
N VAL A 154 4.63 2.07 -8.73
CA VAL A 154 3.61 2.74 -7.93
C VAL A 154 2.77 1.70 -7.24
N VAL A 155 2.70 1.77 -5.91
CA VAL A 155 1.76 0.97 -5.12
C VAL A 155 0.63 1.88 -4.70
N ARG A 156 -0.59 1.60 -5.18
CA ARG A 156 -1.80 2.30 -4.71
C ARG A 156 -2.56 1.41 -3.74
N LEU A 157 -2.88 1.97 -2.58
CA LEU A 157 -3.77 1.41 -1.58
C LEU A 157 -5.13 2.09 -1.64
N ASP A 158 -6.19 1.34 -1.38
CA ASP A 158 -7.58 1.80 -1.35
C ASP A 158 -8.33 1.14 -0.18
N GLY A 159 -9.12 1.91 0.56
CA GLY A 159 -9.89 1.42 1.70
C GLY A 159 -10.98 0.43 1.29
N ARG A 160 -10.87 -0.84 1.69
CA ARG A 160 -11.87 -1.86 1.32
C ARG A 160 -13.21 -1.57 2.00
N ASN A 161 -14.23 -1.28 1.18
CA ASN A 161 -15.58 -0.95 1.63
C ASN A 161 -15.59 0.22 2.63
N PHE A 162 -14.76 1.24 2.38
CA PHE A 162 -14.58 2.35 3.31
C PHE A 162 -15.84 3.21 3.50
N HIS A 163 -16.79 3.19 2.55
CA HIS A 163 -18.10 3.82 2.74
C HIS A 163 -18.83 3.29 4.00
N ARG A 164 -18.92 1.96 4.14
CA ARG A 164 -19.49 1.31 5.33
C ARG A 164 -18.66 1.55 6.58
N PHE A 165 -17.33 1.65 6.43
CA PHE A 165 -16.42 1.95 7.55
C PHE A 165 -16.67 3.36 8.09
N ALA A 166 -16.76 4.35 7.20
CA ALA A 166 -17.01 5.73 7.53
C ALA A 166 -18.37 5.93 8.22
N GLU A 167 -19.42 5.25 7.74
CA GLU A 167 -20.75 5.27 8.39
C GLU A 167 -20.69 4.69 9.81
N LYS A 168 -20.10 3.50 9.98
CA LYS A 168 -20.05 2.82 11.27
C LYS A 168 -19.21 3.56 12.32
N HIS A 169 -18.20 4.32 11.89
CA HIS A 169 -17.33 5.09 12.78
C HIS A 169 -17.67 6.58 12.80
N ASN A 170 -18.85 6.98 12.31
CA ASN A 170 -19.38 8.34 12.38
C ASN A 170 -18.41 9.39 11.80
N PHE A 171 -17.92 9.16 10.60
CA PHE A 171 -17.05 10.12 9.93
C PHE A 171 -17.82 11.38 9.56
N ALA A 172 -17.20 12.53 9.80
CA ALA A 172 -17.72 13.80 9.32
C ALA A 172 -17.83 13.81 7.79
N LYS A 173 -18.90 14.45 7.29
CA LYS A 173 -19.16 14.61 5.86
C LYS A 173 -19.19 16.10 5.53
N PRO A 174 -18.61 16.54 4.40
CA PRO A 174 -18.04 15.73 3.31
C PRO A 174 -16.66 15.11 3.63
N ASN A 175 -15.88 15.72 4.52
CA ASN A 175 -14.53 15.30 4.85
C ASN A 175 -14.34 15.20 6.37
N ASP A 176 -13.56 14.21 6.82
CA ASP A 176 -13.18 14.04 8.22
C ASP A 176 -11.68 14.25 8.38
N SER A 177 -11.28 15.32 9.07
CA SER A 177 -9.86 15.66 9.29
C SER A 177 -9.13 14.57 10.08
N ARG A 178 -9.80 13.91 11.04
CA ARG A 178 -9.19 12.85 11.85
C ARG A 178 -8.81 11.67 10.98
N ALA A 179 -9.71 11.27 10.09
CA ALA A 179 -9.48 10.18 9.15
C ALA A 179 -8.33 10.51 8.18
N LEU A 180 -8.34 11.71 7.59
CA LEU A 180 -7.31 12.12 6.64
C LEU A 180 -5.93 12.23 7.30
N HIS A 181 -5.85 12.82 8.49
CA HIS A 181 -4.60 12.89 9.24
C HIS A 181 -4.09 11.50 9.67
N LEU A 182 -4.98 10.59 10.06
CA LEU A 182 -4.62 9.20 10.34
C LEU A 182 -4.04 8.51 9.08
N MET A 183 -4.68 8.68 7.92
CA MET A 183 -4.18 8.14 6.64
C MET A 183 -2.79 8.70 6.30
N THR A 184 -2.58 10.01 6.46
CA THR A 184 -1.26 10.65 6.27
C THR A 184 -0.23 10.09 7.24
N LYS A 185 -0.58 9.87 8.52
CA LYS A 185 0.33 9.29 9.51
C LYS A 185 0.73 7.85 9.16
N CYS A 186 -0.20 7.07 8.65
CA CYS A 186 0.07 5.73 8.15
C CYS A 186 1.04 5.78 6.98
N ALA A 187 0.81 6.67 6.01
CA ALA A 187 1.70 6.85 4.87
C ALA A 187 3.10 7.34 5.27
N GLN A 188 3.21 8.26 6.23
CA GLN A 188 4.49 8.66 6.79
C GLN A 188 5.24 7.50 7.45
N THR A 189 4.52 6.57 8.07
CA THR A 189 5.11 5.38 8.69
C THR A 189 5.60 4.41 7.63
N VAL A 190 4.81 4.18 6.57
CA VAL A 190 5.24 3.38 5.41
C VAL A 190 6.50 3.97 4.78
N MET A 191 6.55 5.28 4.55
CA MET A 191 7.74 5.93 3.99
C MET A 191 8.98 5.85 4.89
N LYS A 192 8.82 5.84 6.22
CA LYS A 192 9.95 5.75 7.15
C LYS A 192 10.49 4.33 7.30
N GLU A 193 9.61 3.35 7.26
CA GLU A 193 9.94 1.94 7.53
C GLU A 193 10.33 1.20 6.25
N LEU A 194 9.81 1.62 5.10
CA LEU A 194 10.20 1.08 3.80
C LEU A 194 11.26 1.97 3.14
N GLU A 195 12.04 1.35 2.28
CA GLU A 195 13.12 2.01 1.56
C GLU A 195 12.67 2.43 0.15
N ASP A 196 13.44 3.32 -0.48
CA ASP A 196 13.29 3.74 -1.88
C ASP A 196 11.96 4.40 -2.29
N ILE A 197 11.10 4.81 -1.35
CA ILE A 197 9.92 5.62 -1.67
C ILE A 197 10.36 7.08 -1.80
N VAL A 198 10.04 7.75 -2.92
CA VAL A 198 10.43 9.16 -3.17
C VAL A 198 9.32 10.16 -2.89
N ILE A 199 8.10 9.82 -3.26
CA ILE A 199 6.91 10.65 -3.09
C ILE A 199 5.73 9.73 -2.78
N ALA A 200 4.81 10.21 -1.94
CA ALA A 200 3.52 9.59 -1.76
C ALA A 200 2.40 10.63 -1.85
N TYR A 201 1.27 10.25 -2.43
CA TYR A 201 0.10 11.11 -2.58
C TYR A 201 -1.13 10.41 -2.03
N GLY A 202 -1.93 11.09 -1.20
CA GLY A 202 -3.14 10.53 -0.62
C GLY A 202 -4.33 11.48 -0.69
N GLN A 203 -5.52 10.89 -0.90
CA GLN A 203 -6.80 11.57 -0.93
C GLN A 203 -7.90 10.61 -0.48
N SER A 204 -8.90 11.11 0.24
CA SER A 204 -10.03 10.31 0.74
C SER A 204 -9.52 9.08 1.52
N ASP A 205 -9.73 7.90 0.95
CA ASP A 205 -9.42 6.57 1.46
C ASP A 205 -8.34 5.87 0.62
N GLU A 206 -7.69 6.56 -0.32
CA GLU A 206 -6.58 6.05 -1.12
C GLU A 206 -5.22 6.70 -0.80
N TYR A 207 -4.14 5.93 -1.01
CA TYR A 207 -2.76 6.41 -0.92
C TYR A 207 -1.87 5.73 -1.96
N SER A 208 -1.11 6.51 -2.71
CA SER A 208 -0.16 6.06 -3.72
C SER A 208 1.27 6.29 -3.25
N PHE A 209 2.10 5.27 -3.31
CA PHE A 209 3.53 5.30 -2.97
C PHE A 209 4.36 5.05 -4.22
N VAL A 210 5.30 5.95 -4.50
CA VAL A 210 6.16 5.86 -5.69
C VAL A 210 7.56 5.43 -5.27
N PHE A 211 8.00 4.27 -5.76
CA PHE A 211 9.34 3.75 -5.56
C PHE A 211 10.28 4.18 -6.68
N LYS A 212 11.55 4.43 -6.33
CA LYS A 212 12.61 4.81 -7.26
C LYS A 212 12.70 3.86 -8.46
N ARG A 213 12.90 4.43 -9.65
CA ARG A 213 13.04 3.64 -10.90
C ARG A 213 14.17 2.61 -10.85
N LYS A 214 15.28 2.95 -10.16
CA LYS A 214 16.48 2.14 -9.97
C LYS A 214 16.43 1.24 -8.73
N SER A 215 15.34 1.27 -7.95
CA SER A 215 15.22 0.45 -6.75
C SER A 215 15.42 -1.03 -7.09
N ASN A 216 16.25 -1.71 -6.31
CA ASN A 216 16.41 -3.15 -6.38
C ASN A 216 15.83 -3.84 -5.13
N TRP A 217 14.96 -3.13 -4.40
CA TRP A 217 14.32 -3.62 -3.20
C TRP A 217 13.53 -4.90 -3.52
N PHE A 218 13.78 -5.97 -2.75
CA PHE A 218 13.22 -7.31 -2.97
C PHE A 218 13.31 -7.83 -4.42
N LYS A 219 14.40 -7.52 -5.14
CA LYS A 219 14.56 -7.88 -6.57
C LYS A 219 13.41 -7.37 -7.45
N ARG A 220 12.76 -6.29 -7.03
CA ARG A 220 11.62 -5.67 -7.72
C ARG A 220 10.38 -6.57 -7.86
N ARG A 221 10.18 -7.54 -6.96
CA ARG A 221 8.98 -8.39 -6.96
C ARG A 221 7.73 -7.59 -6.58
N ALA A 222 6.72 -7.58 -7.45
CA ALA A 222 5.48 -6.84 -7.25
C ALA A 222 4.77 -7.22 -5.94
N SER A 223 4.70 -8.51 -5.63
CA SER A 223 4.13 -9.07 -4.39
C SER A 223 4.76 -8.47 -3.14
N LYS A 224 6.07 -8.22 -3.16
CA LYS A 224 6.79 -7.64 -2.02
C LYS A 224 6.46 -6.17 -1.84
N PHE A 225 6.44 -5.38 -2.92
CA PHE A 225 5.96 -4.00 -2.85
C PHE A 225 4.54 -3.93 -2.29
N MET A 226 3.60 -4.71 -2.85
CA MET A 226 2.19 -4.70 -2.42
C MET A 226 2.03 -5.09 -0.96
N THR A 227 2.56 -6.24 -0.56
CA THR A 227 2.30 -6.81 0.77
C THR A 227 2.96 -6.01 1.88
N HIS A 228 4.19 -5.51 1.69
CA HIS A 228 4.86 -4.69 2.69
C HIS A 228 4.17 -3.34 2.87
N VAL A 229 3.78 -2.68 1.77
CA VAL A 229 3.03 -1.41 1.84
C VAL A 229 1.66 -1.61 2.49
N ALA A 230 0.88 -2.58 2.02
CA ALA A 230 -0.47 -2.83 2.54
C ALA A 230 -0.47 -3.24 4.03
N SER A 231 0.42 -4.15 4.43
CA SER A 231 0.48 -4.62 5.82
C SER A 231 1.00 -3.54 6.77
N GLN A 232 2.01 -2.77 6.37
CA GLN A 232 2.53 -1.68 7.19
C GLN A 232 1.52 -0.54 7.33
N PHE A 233 0.78 -0.24 6.26
CA PHE A 233 -0.29 0.76 6.29
C PHE A 233 -1.44 0.31 7.19
N ALA A 234 -1.94 -0.92 7.02
CA ALA A 234 -3.05 -1.45 7.81
C ALA A 234 -2.73 -1.57 9.31
N SER A 235 -1.53 -2.04 9.65
CA SER A 235 -1.08 -2.11 11.04
C SER A 235 -0.93 -0.73 11.67
N SER A 236 -0.37 0.24 10.93
CA SER A 236 -0.27 1.63 11.37
C SER A 236 -1.65 2.26 11.58
N PHE A 237 -2.63 1.95 10.73
CA PHE A 237 -3.98 2.50 10.82
C PHE A 237 -4.66 2.11 12.13
N VAL A 238 -4.52 0.85 12.55
CA VAL A 238 -5.05 0.40 13.85
C VAL A 238 -4.22 0.96 15.01
N PHE A 239 -2.89 1.00 14.85
CA PHE A 239 -1.97 1.43 15.90
C PHE A 239 -2.16 2.91 16.29
N TYR A 240 -2.23 3.79 15.29
CA TYR A 240 -2.40 5.24 15.50
C TYR A 240 -3.86 5.68 15.58
N TRP A 241 -4.83 4.77 15.52
CA TRP A 241 -6.26 5.13 15.54
C TRP A 241 -6.60 6.05 16.73
N ARG A 242 -6.12 5.70 17.93
CA ARG A 242 -6.42 6.43 19.17
C ARG A 242 -5.81 7.83 19.22
N ASP A 243 -4.76 8.10 18.46
CA ASP A 243 -4.12 9.42 18.41
C ASP A 243 -4.98 10.44 17.67
N TYR A 244 -5.92 9.99 16.84
CA TYR A 244 -6.81 10.84 16.03
C TYR A 244 -8.29 10.67 16.39
N PHE A 245 -8.68 9.48 16.83
CA PHE A 245 -10.02 9.13 17.28
C PHE A 245 -9.98 8.81 18.77
N GLU A 246 -9.90 9.86 19.59
CA GLU A 246 -9.80 9.75 21.05
C GLU A 246 -11.08 9.09 21.64
N ASP A 247 -12.24 9.59 21.25
CA ASP A 247 -13.54 9.15 21.79
C ASP A 247 -14.18 7.98 21.01
N GLN A 248 -13.85 7.84 19.73
CA GLN A 248 -14.50 6.87 18.85
C GLN A 248 -13.70 5.57 18.84
N PRO A 249 -14.20 4.47 19.42
CA PRO A 249 -13.50 3.19 19.38
C PRO A 249 -13.50 2.62 17.97
N LEU A 250 -12.42 1.92 17.62
CA LEU A 250 -12.35 1.13 16.40
C LEU A 250 -13.22 -0.13 16.55
N LEU A 251 -14.29 -0.22 15.78
CA LEU A 251 -15.28 -1.30 15.89
C LEU A 251 -14.81 -2.61 15.26
N TYR A 252 -14.02 -2.51 14.18
CA TYR A 252 -13.45 -3.67 13.49
C TYR A 252 -12.18 -3.26 12.71
N PRO A 253 -11.21 -4.18 12.53
CA PRO A 253 -10.02 -3.89 11.74
C PRO A 253 -10.37 -3.70 10.25
N PRO A 254 -9.97 -2.58 9.62
CA PRO A 254 -10.21 -2.37 8.20
C PRO A 254 -9.28 -3.23 7.34
N GLY A 255 -9.69 -3.46 6.09
CA GLY A 255 -8.83 -4.02 5.05
C GLY A 255 -8.51 -2.96 4.00
N PHE A 256 -7.38 -3.12 3.33
CA PHE A 256 -6.97 -2.26 2.21
C PHE A 256 -6.74 -3.11 0.97
N ASP A 257 -7.31 -2.70 -0.15
CA ASP A 257 -6.94 -3.21 -1.47
C ASP A 257 -5.61 -2.56 -1.89
N GLY A 258 -4.78 -3.30 -2.61
CA GLY A 258 -3.45 -2.85 -3.01
C GLY A 258 -3.13 -3.33 -4.42
N ARG A 259 -2.64 -2.42 -5.27
CA ARG A 259 -2.21 -2.75 -6.64
C ARG A 259 -0.88 -2.11 -6.97
N VAL A 260 -0.08 -2.81 -7.77
CA VAL A 260 1.17 -2.32 -8.34
C VAL A 260 0.97 -1.93 -9.79
N ILE A 261 1.47 -0.75 -10.15
CA ILE A 261 1.47 -0.21 -11.51
C ILE A 261 2.90 0.20 -11.84
N VAL A 262 3.33 -0.06 -13.07
CA VAL A 262 4.68 0.28 -13.54
C VAL A 262 4.58 1.38 -14.60
N TYR A 263 5.30 2.48 -14.39
CA TYR A 263 5.35 3.62 -15.31
C TYR A 263 6.75 3.76 -15.93
N PRO A 264 6.86 3.77 -17.28
CA PRO A 264 8.17 3.74 -17.95
C PRO A 264 8.89 5.09 -17.95
N SER A 265 8.17 6.21 -17.86
CA SER A 265 8.77 7.55 -17.98
C SER A 265 8.32 8.50 -16.87
N ASN A 266 9.12 9.54 -16.63
CA ASN A 266 8.78 10.60 -15.68
C ASN A 266 7.46 11.29 -16.05
N GLN A 267 7.18 11.48 -17.35
CA GLN A 267 5.93 12.09 -17.79
C GLN A 267 4.72 11.21 -17.43
N THR A 268 4.78 9.90 -17.68
CA THR A 268 3.67 9.00 -17.32
C THR A 268 3.41 8.94 -15.81
N LEU A 269 4.46 9.10 -14.99
CA LEU A 269 4.32 9.22 -13.54
C LEU A 269 3.67 10.54 -13.12
N LYS A 270 4.11 11.67 -13.71
CA LYS A 270 3.50 12.99 -13.48
C LYS A 270 2.02 12.96 -13.85
N ASP A 271 1.68 12.43 -15.03
CA ASP A 271 0.30 12.31 -15.50
C ASP A 271 -0.57 11.47 -14.56
N TYR A 272 -0.01 10.38 -14.01
CA TYR A 272 -0.69 9.58 -13.00
C TYR A 272 -1.00 10.39 -11.74
N LEU A 273 -0.01 11.09 -11.17
CA LEU A 273 -0.20 11.89 -9.96
C LEU A 273 -1.17 13.06 -10.21
N SER A 274 -1.06 13.72 -11.36
CA SER A 274 -2.00 14.74 -11.82
C SER A 274 -3.42 14.19 -11.95
N TRP A 275 -3.59 12.98 -12.48
CA TRP A 275 -4.88 12.31 -12.56
C TRP A 275 -5.48 12.05 -11.19
N ARG A 276 -4.68 11.61 -10.20
CA ARG A 276 -5.14 11.43 -8.81
C ARG A 276 -5.54 12.76 -8.16
N GLN A 277 -4.77 13.83 -8.39
CA GLN A 277 -5.12 15.15 -7.85
C GLN A 277 -6.33 15.79 -8.53
N ALA A 278 -6.52 15.59 -9.84
CA ALA A 278 -7.74 16.01 -10.53
C ALA A 278 -8.97 15.27 -10.00
N ASP A 279 -8.85 13.98 -9.74
CA ASP A 279 -9.90 13.15 -9.12
C ASP A 279 -10.28 13.66 -7.72
N CYS A 280 -9.27 14.01 -6.90
CA CYS A 280 -9.47 14.69 -5.60
C CYS A 280 -10.34 15.94 -5.74
N HIS A 281 -10.00 16.82 -6.69
CA HIS A 281 -10.70 18.08 -6.88
C HIS A 281 -12.16 17.88 -7.31
N ILE A 282 -12.41 16.97 -8.25
CA ILE A 282 -13.75 16.64 -8.76
C ILE A 282 -14.61 16.05 -7.64
N ASN A 283 -14.08 15.05 -6.94
CA ASN A 283 -14.81 14.35 -5.87
C ASN A 283 -15.08 15.26 -4.68
N ASN A 284 -14.11 16.08 -4.28
CA ASN A 284 -14.30 17.01 -3.17
C ASN A 284 -15.36 18.07 -3.50
N LEU A 285 -15.31 18.70 -4.68
CA LEU A 285 -16.31 19.69 -5.09
C LEU A 285 -17.72 19.07 -5.12
N TYR A 286 -17.86 17.86 -5.68
CA TYR A 286 -19.13 17.13 -5.70
C TYR A 286 -19.62 16.80 -4.29
N ASN A 287 -18.76 16.25 -3.44
CA ASN A 287 -19.14 15.85 -2.08
C ASN A 287 -19.51 17.06 -1.22
N THR A 288 -18.80 18.19 -1.34
CA THR A 288 -19.11 19.40 -0.57
C THR A 288 -20.50 19.93 -0.91
N VAL A 289 -20.84 20.07 -2.20
CA VAL A 289 -22.19 20.54 -2.58
C VAL A 289 -23.27 19.50 -2.26
N PHE A 290 -22.98 18.21 -2.45
CA PHE A 290 -23.91 17.12 -2.15
C PHE A 290 -24.27 17.09 -0.66
N TRP A 291 -23.28 17.16 0.23
CA TRP A 291 -23.54 17.13 1.67
C TRP A 291 -24.10 18.46 2.19
N ALA A 292 -23.79 19.61 1.58
CA ALA A 292 -24.46 20.87 1.90
C ALA A 292 -25.97 20.78 1.59
N LEU A 293 -26.34 20.23 0.43
CA LEU A 293 -27.75 19.99 0.05
C LEU A 293 -28.46 19.04 1.03
N VAL A 294 -27.79 17.96 1.43
CA VAL A 294 -28.39 16.98 2.36
C VAL A 294 -28.51 17.53 3.79
N GLN A 295 -27.47 18.18 4.31
CA GLN A 295 -27.40 18.57 5.71
C GLN A 295 -28.05 19.93 5.99
N GLN A 296 -27.92 20.90 5.07
CA GLN A 296 -28.39 22.27 5.29
C GLN A 296 -29.73 22.52 4.61
N SER A 297 -29.97 21.99 3.40
CA SER A 297 -31.27 22.10 2.71
C SER A 297 -32.25 20.98 3.08
N GLY A 298 -31.81 19.96 3.82
CA GLY A 298 -32.66 18.83 4.24
C GLY A 298 -33.11 17.91 3.11
N LEU A 299 -32.43 17.95 1.95
CA LEU A 299 -32.74 17.06 0.84
C LEU A 299 -32.36 15.62 1.15
N THR A 300 -33.10 14.67 0.59
CA THR A 300 -32.68 13.26 0.63
C THR A 300 -31.47 13.03 -0.28
N PRO A 301 -30.62 12.03 -0.01
CA PRO A 301 -29.49 11.69 -0.88
C PRO A 301 -29.86 11.51 -2.35
N ALA A 302 -31.03 10.92 -2.64
CA ALA A 302 -31.52 10.73 -4.01
C ALA A 302 -31.85 12.07 -4.70
N GLN A 303 -32.53 12.99 -3.99
CA GLN A 303 -32.86 14.32 -4.51
C GLN A 303 -31.60 15.17 -4.73
N ALA A 304 -30.64 15.11 -3.80
CA ALA A 304 -29.36 15.80 -3.95
C ALA A 304 -28.58 15.28 -5.17
N GLN A 305 -28.59 13.97 -5.42
CA GLN A 305 -27.96 13.36 -6.59
C GLN A 305 -28.64 13.81 -7.90
N GLU A 306 -29.97 13.79 -7.94
CA GLU A 306 -30.75 14.25 -9.10
C GLU A 306 -30.49 15.73 -9.40
N ARG A 307 -30.47 16.58 -8.36
CA ARG A 307 -30.18 18.01 -8.48
C ARG A 307 -28.79 18.32 -9.06
N LEU A 308 -27.81 17.48 -8.74
CA LEU A 308 -26.43 17.62 -9.21
C LEU A 308 -26.18 16.91 -10.55
N GLN A 309 -27.11 16.09 -11.03
CA GLN A 309 -26.96 15.36 -12.28
C GLN A 309 -26.86 16.34 -13.46
N GLY A 310 -25.85 16.16 -14.32
CA GLY A 310 -25.62 17.03 -15.47
C GLY A 310 -24.99 18.39 -15.16
N THR A 311 -24.81 18.77 -13.88
CA THR A 311 -24.20 20.05 -13.52
C THR A 311 -22.70 20.07 -13.82
N LEU A 312 -22.19 21.22 -14.24
CA LEU A 312 -20.76 21.47 -14.43
C LEU A 312 -20.08 21.90 -13.12
N ALA A 313 -18.77 22.12 -13.16
CA ALA A 313 -18.02 22.57 -11.98
C ALA A 313 -18.39 24.01 -11.57
N ALA A 314 -18.68 24.89 -12.55
CA ALA A 314 -19.11 26.26 -12.29
C ALA A 314 -20.45 26.29 -11.55
N ASP A 315 -21.44 25.51 -12.02
CA ASP A 315 -22.76 25.40 -11.40
C ASP A 315 -22.67 24.92 -9.94
N LYS A 316 -21.79 23.93 -9.64
CA LYS A 316 -21.59 23.45 -8.26
C LYS A 316 -21.02 24.54 -7.34
N ASN A 317 -20.09 25.35 -7.85
CA ASN A 317 -19.56 26.50 -7.11
C ASN A 317 -20.64 27.57 -6.89
N GLU A 318 -21.48 27.82 -7.90
CA GLU A 318 -22.57 28.78 -7.81
C GLU A 318 -23.64 28.35 -6.80
N ILE A 319 -24.00 27.05 -6.77
CA ILE A 319 -24.90 26.48 -5.76
C ILE A 319 -24.31 26.66 -4.35
N LEU A 320 -23.04 26.31 -4.16
CA LEU A 320 -22.35 26.48 -2.86
C LEU A 320 -22.37 27.94 -2.39
N PHE A 321 -22.09 28.88 -3.30
CA PHE A 321 -22.03 30.30 -2.96
C PHE A 321 -23.42 30.92 -2.74
N SER A 322 -24.38 30.63 -3.62
CA SER A 322 -25.68 31.31 -3.61
C SER A 322 -26.64 30.74 -2.56
N GLU A 323 -26.68 29.41 -2.40
CA GLU A 323 -27.63 28.76 -1.49
C GLU A 323 -27.06 28.60 -0.08
N PHE A 324 -25.73 28.42 0.05
CA PHE A 324 -25.09 28.11 1.33
C PHE A 324 -24.08 29.17 1.81
N ASN A 325 -23.81 30.20 1.00
CA ASN A 325 -22.78 31.20 1.27
C ASN A 325 -21.39 30.58 1.56
N ILE A 326 -21.10 29.45 0.91
CA ILE A 326 -19.83 28.72 1.03
C ILE A 326 -18.96 29.04 -0.18
N ASN A 327 -17.80 29.64 0.07
CA ASN A 327 -16.78 29.82 -0.95
C ASN A 327 -15.85 28.60 -0.99
N TYR A 328 -15.99 27.76 -2.01
CA TYR A 328 -15.14 26.57 -2.19
C TYR A 328 -13.64 26.89 -2.18
N ASN A 329 -13.23 28.07 -2.65
CA ASN A 329 -11.81 28.45 -2.65
C ASN A 329 -11.24 28.73 -1.26
N ASN A 330 -12.09 28.87 -0.23
CA ASN A 330 -11.70 29.03 1.16
C ASN A 330 -11.68 27.70 1.92
N GLU A 331 -12.15 26.60 1.31
CA GLU A 331 -12.06 25.27 1.91
C GLU A 331 -10.60 24.88 2.16
N PRO A 332 -10.32 24.10 3.23
CA PRO A 332 -8.97 23.64 3.54
C PRO A 332 -8.26 23.03 2.33
N LEU A 333 -6.99 23.41 2.14
CA LEU A 333 -6.19 22.94 1.00
C LEU A 333 -6.07 21.41 0.98
N MET A 334 -6.00 20.78 2.15
CA MET A 334 -5.97 19.31 2.29
C MET A 334 -7.17 18.64 1.61
N TYR A 335 -8.36 19.23 1.71
CA TYR A 335 -9.57 18.65 1.10
C TYR A 335 -9.60 18.88 -0.41
N ARG A 336 -9.10 20.03 -0.86
CA ARG A 336 -9.12 20.40 -2.29
C ARG A 336 -8.00 19.77 -3.12
N LYS A 337 -6.84 19.57 -2.52
CA LYS A 337 -5.61 19.15 -3.21
C LYS A 337 -5.10 17.77 -2.78
N GLY A 338 -5.61 17.23 -1.67
CA GLY A 338 -5.06 16.02 -1.05
C GLY A 338 -3.76 16.31 -0.31
N THR A 339 -3.06 15.25 0.08
CA THR A 339 -1.80 15.33 0.83
C THR A 339 -0.66 14.73 0.03
N VAL A 340 0.37 15.52 -0.21
CA VAL A 340 1.63 15.08 -0.80
C VAL A 340 2.65 14.87 0.31
N LEU A 341 3.37 13.76 0.31
CA LEU A 341 4.49 13.50 1.20
C LEU A 341 5.78 13.43 0.39
N ILE A 342 6.73 14.30 0.74
CA ILE A 342 8.09 14.28 0.22
C ILE A 342 9.10 14.33 1.36
N TRP A 343 10.31 13.88 1.06
CA TRP A 343 11.42 13.92 2.00
C TRP A 343 11.99 15.33 2.09
N GLN A 344 11.97 15.91 3.29
CA GLN A 344 12.67 17.17 3.56
C GLN A 344 13.66 17.03 4.71
N LYS A 345 14.76 17.78 4.61
CA LYS A 345 15.78 17.88 5.65
C LYS A 345 15.28 18.81 6.75
N VAL A 346 14.89 18.24 7.89
CA VAL A 346 14.44 18.99 9.06
C VAL A 346 15.58 19.09 10.07
N GLY A 347 15.93 20.32 10.46
CA GLY A 347 16.89 20.59 11.54
C GLY A 347 16.24 20.35 12.90
N GLU A 348 16.68 19.32 13.62
CA GLU A 348 16.22 19.04 14.98
C GLU A 348 17.25 19.59 15.96
N VAL A 349 16.94 20.70 16.63
CA VAL A 349 17.81 21.30 17.64
C VAL A 349 17.67 20.49 18.92
N THR A 350 18.68 19.69 19.25
CA THR A 350 18.75 18.98 20.52
C THR A 350 19.76 19.64 21.43
N THR A 351 19.36 19.97 22.65
CA THR A 351 20.30 20.45 23.67
C THR A 351 21.13 19.28 24.18
N LYS A 352 22.44 19.31 23.95
CA LYS A 352 23.37 18.33 24.51
C LYS A 352 24.25 19.01 25.55
N GLU A 353 24.49 18.31 26.65
CA GLU A 353 25.47 18.74 27.63
C GLU A 353 26.88 18.45 27.11
N VAL A 354 27.72 19.47 27.15
CA VAL A 354 29.13 19.37 26.79
C VAL A 354 29.85 18.64 27.93
N LYS A 355 30.51 17.52 27.60
CA LYS A 355 31.29 16.73 28.56
C LYS A 355 32.77 17.11 28.59
N LEU A 356 33.28 17.80 27.57
CA LEU A 356 34.68 18.21 27.44
C LEU A 356 34.79 19.46 26.55
N PRO A 357 35.78 20.35 26.77
CA PRO A 357 36.79 20.34 27.84
C PRO A 357 36.20 20.70 29.23
N GLU A 358 36.92 20.39 30.32
CA GLU A 358 36.46 20.56 31.72
C GLU A 358 35.98 21.99 32.03
N GLU A 359 36.55 23.01 31.38
CA GLU A 359 36.16 24.43 31.47
C GLU A 359 34.73 24.72 30.96
N MET A 360 34.16 23.80 30.19
CA MET A 360 32.81 23.89 29.61
C MET A 360 31.89 22.73 30.02
N GLN A 361 32.32 21.88 30.96
CA GLN A 361 31.49 20.80 31.48
C GLN A 361 30.19 21.36 32.10
N GLY A 362 29.06 20.83 31.66
CA GLY A 362 27.73 21.25 32.12
C GLY A 362 27.11 22.41 31.33
N LYS A 363 27.81 23.01 30.36
CA LYS A 363 27.17 23.95 29.42
C LYS A 363 26.26 23.19 28.45
N LYS A 364 25.01 23.65 28.38
CA LYS A 364 23.99 23.16 27.44
C LYS A 364 24.22 23.80 26.08
N MET A 365 24.75 23.05 25.13
CA MET A 365 24.91 23.50 23.75
C MET A 365 23.75 22.99 22.88
N ALA A 366 23.19 23.90 22.07
CA ALA A 366 22.24 23.54 21.04
C ALA A 366 22.98 22.85 19.88
N VAL A 367 22.72 21.56 19.68
CA VAL A 367 23.25 20.79 18.54
C VAL A 367 22.13 20.57 17.54
N THR A 368 22.25 21.18 16.37
CA THR A 368 21.30 20.97 15.27
C THR A 368 21.65 19.67 14.55
N ARG A 369 20.80 18.64 14.68
CA ARG A 369 20.91 17.40 13.90
C ARG A 369 19.93 17.44 12.74
N THR A 370 20.45 17.46 11.53
CA THR A 370 19.62 17.36 10.32
C THR A 370 19.14 15.92 10.14
N ARG A 371 17.82 15.73 10.04
CA ARG A 371 17.19 14.44 9.74
C ARG A 371 16.22 14.61 8.58
N THR A 372 16.25 13.65 7.66
CA THR A 372 15.30 13.60 6.56
C THR A 372 13.99 12.98 7.06
N LYS A 373 12.86 13.69 6.94
CA LYS A 373 11.54 13.20 7.37
C LYS A 373 10.52 13.44 6.25
N PRO A 374 9.53 12.55 6.08
CA PRO A 374 8.44 12.77 5.14
C PRO A 374 7.50 13.85 5.69
N VAL A 375 7.43 14.99 5.02
CA VAL A 375 6.60 16.14 5.44
C VAL A 375 5.34 16.23 4.58
N PRO A 376 4.17 16.52 5.18
CA PRO A 376 2.93 16.72 4.44
C PRO A 376 2.88 18.11 3.82
N LEU A 377 2.57 18.16 2.53
CA LEU A 377 2.33 19.37 1.74
C LEU A 377 0.95 19.29 1.09
N TYR A 378 0.27 20.44 1.03
CA TYR A 378 -1.07 20.57 0.44
C TYR A 378 -1.00 21.55 -0.75
N CYS A 379 -0.26 21.16 -1.78
CA CYS A 379 0.03 21.99 -2.95
C CYS A 379 -0.44 21.34 -4.25
N ASP A 380 -0.43 22.13 -5.33
CA ASP A 380 -0.71 21.63 -6.67
C ASP A 380 0.52 20.92 -7.26
N ILE A 381 0.33 19.67 -7.67
CA ILE A 381 1.36 18.84 -8.32
C ILE A 381 1.06 18.59 -9.80
N ILE A 382 -0.03 19.16 -10.31
CA ILE A 382 -0.40 19.12 -11.72
C ILE A 382 0.52 20.06 -12.51
N GLY A 383 0.71 21.28 -12.00
CA GLY A 383 1.60 22.26 -12.61
C GLY A 383 3.09 21.92 -12.46
N ASP A 384 3.92 22.49 -13.33
CA ASP A 384 5.37 22.29 -13.29
C ASP A 384 6.08 22.96 -12.10
N ALA A 385 5.41 23.85 -11.37
CA ALA A 385 5.99 24.59 -10.26
C ALA A 385 6.56 23.64 -9.17
N PHE A 386 5.75 22.66 -8.75
CA PHE A 386 6.16 21.66 -7.76
C PHE A 386 7.38 20.84 -8.21
N TRP A 387 7.37 20.40 -9.47
CA TRP A 387 8.45 19.58 -10.03
C TRP A 387 9.76 20.36 -10.24
N LYS A 388 9.66 21.68 -10.47
CA LYS A 388 10.83 22.57 -10.53
C LYS A 388 11.39 22.90 -9.16
N GLU A 389 10.54 22.96 -8.14
CA GLU A 389 10.95 23.16 -6.74
C GLU A 389 11.62 21.91 -6.16
N HIS A 390 11.16 20.72 -6.59
CA HIS A 390 11.66 19.42 -6.12
C HIS A 390 12.20 18.53 -7.25
N PRO A 391 13.25 18.95 -7.98
CA PRO A 391 13.81 18.17 -9.09
C PRO A 391 14.39 16.83 -8.61
N GLU A 392 14.84 16.72 -7.36
CA GLU A 392 15.42 15.52 -6.76
C GLU A 392 14.48 14.30 -6.79
N ILE A 393 13.17 14.51 -6.91
CA ILE A 393 12.20 13.41 -6.98
C ILE A 393 12.31 12.67 -8.31
N LEU A 394 12.57 13.40 -9.41
CA LEU A 394 12.62 12.88 -10.76
C LEU A 394 14.06 12.67 -11.26
N ASP A 395 15.03 13.43 -10.76
CA ASP A 395 16.39 13.49 -11.29
C ASP A 395 17.40 12.75 -10.38
N GLU A 396 17.11 11.51 -9.98
CA GLU A 396 18.04 10.65 -9.23
C GLU A 396 18.99 9.85 -10.16
N ASP A 397 19.57 10.54 -11.14
CA ASP A 397 20.68 10.02 -11.95
C ASP A 397 22.01 10.77 -11.71
N SER A 398 22.12 11.56 -10.62
CA SER A 398 23.40 12.11 -10.13
C SER A 398 23.99 11.29 -8.99
#